data_AF-A0A8J8SZ72-F1
#
_entry.id   AF-A0A8J8SZ72-F1
#
_cell.length_a   1.000
_cell.length_b   1.000
_cell.length_c   1.000
_cell.angle_alpha   90.00
_cell.angle_beta   90.00
_cell.angle_gamma   90.00
#
_symmetry.space_group_name_H-M   'P 1'
#
loop_
_entity.id
_entity.type
_entity.pdbx_description
1 polymer ?
#
loop_
_entity_poly.entity_id
_entity_poly.type
_entity_poly.pdbx_seq_one_letter_code
_entity_poly.pdbx_strand_id
1 'polypeptide(L)'
;MSSSATTSQEQTQKKTLQRADSEDQGVLINKILRILTTPAGRDKLCRLVQYFLLMLIPLLSQYSGIVIPQLEIVRSHMSFLRMAMRFEKPYPMMRGIARRHNSIHRYEPLAILRSIGDAFLVLYFLTDHPMFFHRLGYLTYSAKFADDLDLVNNLFWLANCVIEMIVDSLEIVFMQQWQTRKIMDFLVNVSDLPIIFFFLNFSDFGPVLAGLCGTFASLSVLWRI
;
A
#
# COMPACT_ATOMS: atom_id res chain seq x y z
N MET A 1 18.04 58.55 15.92
CA MET A 1 17.12 58.23 14.79
C MET A 1 17.35 56.81 14.22
N SER A 2 17.97 55.84 14.93
CA SER A 2 18.17 54.46 14.42
C SER A 2 17.08 53.46 14.83
N SER A 3 16.14 53.84 15.71
CA SER A 3 15.13 52.92 16.26
C SER A 3 13.96 52.59 15.32
N SER A 4 13.76 53.34 14.23
CA SER A 4 12.59 53.16 13.35
C SER A 4 12.82 52.16 12.21
N ALA A 5 14.09 51.88 11.85
CA ALA A 5 14.41 50.97 10.74
C ALA A 5 14.35 49.50 11.18
N THR A 6 14.74 49.20 12.42
CA THR A 6 14.71 47.84 12.99
C THR A 6 13.28 47.33 13.18
N THR A 7 12.33 48.17 13.59
CA THR A 7 10.93 47.76 13.76
C THR A 7 10.24 47.39 12.44
N SER A 8 10.62 48.03 11.33
CA SER A 8 10.07 47.74 10.00
C SER A 8 10.60 46.41 9.42
N GLN A 9 11.89 46.11 9.65
CA GLN A 9 12.48 44.82 9.27
C GLN A 9 11.86 43.65 10.06
N GLU A 10 11.66 43.81 11.37
CA GLU A 10 11.07 42.77 12.22
C GLU A 10 9.59 42.49 11.86
N GLN A 11 8.82 43.52 11.51
CA GLN A 11 7.43 43.35 11.05
C GLN A 11 7.34 42.66 9.68
N THR A 12 8.29 42.94 8.78
CA THR A 12 8.35 42.29 7.46
C THR A 12 8.70 40.81 7.60
N GLN A 13 9.65 40.47 8.49
CA GLN A 13 10.05 39.10 8.77
C GLN A 13 8.93 38.28 9.44
N LYS A 14 8.15 38.88 10.36
CA LYS A 14 6.98 38.22 10.96
C LYS A 14 5.89 37.94 9.93
N LYS A 15 5.65 38.86 8.98
CA LYS A 15 4.67 38.66 7.90
C LYS A 15 5.08 37.59 6.89
N THR A 16 6.37 37.48 6.55
CA THR A 16 6.84 36.42 5.65
C THR A 16 6.79 35.04 6.31
N LEU A 17 7.12 34.94 7.61
CA LEU A 17 7.01 33.69 8.36
C LEU A 17 5.55 33.20 8.46
N GLN A 18 4.62 34.10 8.78
CA GLN A 18 3.19 33.76 8.83
C GLN A 18 2.62 33.32 7.48
N ARG A 19 3.11 33.89 6.37
CA ARG A 19 2.72 33.45 5.02
C ARG A 19 3.25 32.04 4.71
N ALA A 20 4.51 31.77 5.01
CA ALA A 20 5.12 30.45 4.80
C ALA A 20 4.37 29.36 5.58
N ASP A 21 4.07 29.59 6.87
CA ASP A 21 3.31 28.64 7.69
C ASP A 21 1.90 28.38 7.13
N SER A 22 1.23 29.41 6.61
CA SER A 22 -0.11 29.26 6.02
C SER A 22 -0.09 28.49 4.70
N GLU A 23 0.97 28.66 3.90
CA GLU A 23 1.14 27.94 2.63
C GLU A 23 1.44 26.46 2.89
N ASP A 24 2.32 26.15 3.84
CA ASP A 24 2.66 24.79 4.23
C ASP A 24 1.46 24.04 4.83
N GLN A 25 0.63 24.70 5.64
CA GLN A 25 -0.62 24.13 6.14
C GLN A 25 -1.60 23.81 5.00
N GLY A 26 -1.72 24.70 4.01
CA GLY A 26 -2.54 24.47 2.83
C GLY A 26 -2.08 23.27 2.01
N VAL A 27 -0.76 23.10 1.84
CA VAL A 27 -0.18 21.94 1.16
C VAL A 27 -0.46 20.63 1.92
N LEU A 28 -0.30 20.64 3.25
CA LEU A 28 -0.57 19.46 4.08
C LEU A 28 -2.04 19.04 4.04
N ILE A 29 -2.98 19.99 4.17
CA ILE A 29 -4.41 19.71 4.11
C ILE A 29 -4.78 19.12 2.75
N ASN A 30 -4.28 19.69 1.65
CA ASN A 30 -4.54 19.17 0.31
C ASN A 30 -4.02 17.74 0.11
N LYS A 31 -2.84 17.40 0.67
CA LYS A 31 -2.31 16.02 0.65
C LYS A 31 -3.20 15.06 1.44
N ILE A 32 -3.62 15.43 2.64
CA ILE A 32 -4.53 14.62 3.47
C ILE A 32 -5.85 14.41 2.72
N LEU A 33 -6.43 15.48 2.16
CA LEU A 33 -7.65 15.39 1.37
C LEU A 33 -7.47 14.45 0.18
N ARG A 34 -6.34 14.50 -0.54
CA ARG A 34 -6.06 13.59 -1.65
C ARG A 34 -5.96 12.13 -1.20
N ILE A 35 -5.34 11.86 -0.06
CA ILE A 35 -5.29 10.50 0.52
C ILE A 35 -6.70 10.01 0.84
N LEU A 36 -7.54 10.86 1.42
CA LEU A 36 -8.90 10.50 1.84
C LEU A 36 -9.89 10.40 0.68
N THR A 37 -9.72 11.17 -0.40
CA THR A 37 -10.66 11.18 -1.53
C THR A 37 -10.32 10.14 -2.58
N THR A 38 -9.06 9.74 -2.72
CA THR A 38 -8.66 8.75 -3.72
C THR A 38 -8.89 7.30 -3.24
N PRO A 39 -9.42 6.39 -4.08
CA PRO A 39 -9.55 4.97 -3.71
C PRO A 39 -8.22 4.33 -3.32
N ALA A 40 -7.13 4.71 -4.00
CA ALA A 40 -5.78 4.21 -3.68
C ALA A 40 -5.28 4.68 -2.31
N GLY A 41 -5.50 5.96 -1.95
CA GLY A 41 -5.11 6.49 -0.65
C GLY A 41 -5.89 5.82 0.49
N ARG A 42 -7.20 5.64 0.32
CA ARG A 42 -8.06 4.93 1.30
C ARG A 42 -7.64 3.47 1.51
N ASP A 43 -7.37 2.72 0.43
CA ASP A 43 -6.85 1.35 0.52
C ASP A 43 -5.52 1.27 1.29
N LYS A 44 -4.61 2.22 1.05
CA LYS A 44 -3.33 2.28 1.77
C LYS A 44 -3.49 2.69 3.22
N LEU A 45 -4.44 3.56 3.56
CA LEU A 45 -4.76 3.91 4.94
C LEU A 45 -5.33 2.71 5.72
N CYS A 46 -6.27 1.96 5.12
CA CYS A 46 -6.78 0.74 5.75
C CYS A 46 -5.66 -0.30 5.91
N ARG A 47 -4.77 -0.42 4.93
CA ARG A 47 -3.59 -1.31 4.99
C ARG A 47 -2.64 -0.91 6.12
N LEU A 48 -2.40 0.40 6.29
CA LEU A 48 -1.60 0.95 7.37
C LEU A 48 -2.17 0.56 8.74
N VAL A 49 -3.46 0.82 8.97
CA VAL A 49 -4.11 0.50 10.25
C VAL A 49 -4.09 -1.01 10.49
N GLN A 50 -4.42 -1.82 9.49
CA GLN A 50 -4.42 -3.28 9.62
C GLN A 50 -3.06 -3.83 10.04
N TYR A 51 -1.97 -3.39 9.41
CA TYR A 51 -0.64 -3.91 9.69
C TYR A 51 -0.01 -3.31 10.94
N PHE A 52 -0.35 -2.06 11.25
CA PHE A 52 -0.02 -1.48 12.54
C PHE A 52 -0.64 -2.30 13.68
N LEU A 53 -1.91 -2.69 13.55
CA LEU A 53 -2.58 -3.56 14.53
C LEU A 53 -2.01 -4.98 14.55
N LEU A 54 -1.63 -5.55 13.40
CA LEU A 54 -0.93 -6.84 13.31
C LEU A 54 0.37 -6.84 14.14
N MET A 55 1.10 -5.72 14.14
CA MET A 55 2.30 -5.54 14.96
C MET A 55 1.96 -5.28 16.44
N LEU A 56 0.97 -4.43 16.71
CA LEU A 56 0.67 -3.94 18.05
C LEU A 56 0.03 -5.01 18.94
N ILE A 57 -0.87 -5.84 18.39
CA ILE A 57 -1.64 -6.83 19.18
C ILE A 57 -0.72 -7.83 19.91
N PRO A 58 0.29 -8.47 19.27
CA PRO A 58 1.23 -9.33 19.97
C PRO A 58 2.03 -8.62 21.08
N LEU A 59 2.39 -7.35 20.87
CA LEU A 59 3.13 -6.56 21.86
C LEU A 59 2.27 -6.21 23.08
N LEU A 60 0.96 -6.06 22.89
CA LEU A 60 -0.01 -5.79 23.94
C LEU A 60 -0.60 -7.06 24.56
N SER A 61 -0.18 -8.26 24.13
CA SER A 61 -0.74 -9.54 24.60
C SER A 61 -0.69 -9.73 26.12
N GLN A 62 0.25 -9.06 26.80
CA GLN A 62 0.39 -9.07 28.26
C GLN A 62 -0.71 -8.25 28.97
N TYR A 63 -1.31 -7.29 28.28
CA TYR A 63 -2.38 -6.43 28.78
C TYR A 63 -3.74 -7.05 28.42
N SER A 64 -4.07 -8.12 29.15
CA SER A 64 -5.25 -8.97 28.90
C SER A 64 -6.53 -8.33 29.46
N GLY A 65 -7.55 -8.22 28.62
CA GLY A 65 -8.87 -7.75 29.03
C GLY A 65 -9.76 -7.49 27.84
N ILE A 66 -10.11 -6.22 27.62
CA ILE A 66 -11.15 -5.80 26.67
C ILE A 66 -10.55 -5.23 25.37
N VAL A 67 -9.31 -4.72 25.45
CA VAL A 67 -8.70 -3.97 24.33
C VAL A 67 -8.31 -4.88 23.18
N ILE A 68 -7.70 -6.04 23.44
CA ILE A 68 -7.22 -6.95 22.37
C ILE A 68 -8.36 -7.42 21.44
N PRO A 69 -9.51 -7.92 21.95
CA PRO A 69 -10.63 -8.28 21.07
C PRO A 69 -11.14 -7.11 20.22
N GLN A 70 -11.18 -5.90 20.78
CA GLN A 70 -11.60 -4.71 20.03
C GLN A 70 -10.61 -4.36 18.92
N LEU A 71 -9.31 -4.43 19.18
CA LEU A 71 -8.28 -4.21 18.16
C LEU A 71 -8.34 -5.26 17.06
N GLU A 72 -8.62 -6.52 17.40
CA GLU A 72 -8.82 -7.59 16.42
C GLU A 72 -10.02 -7.34 15.49
N ILE A 73 -11.14 -6.87 16.05
CA ILE A 73 -12.32 -6.47 15.26
C ILE A 73 -11.95 -5.34 14.30
N VAL A 74 -11.24 -4.30 14.77
CA VAL A 74 -10.81 -3.19 13.90
C VAL A 74 -9.87 -3.69 12.80
N ARG A 75 -8.90 -4.54 13.13
CA ARG A 75 -7.99 -5.16 12.15
C ARG A 75 -8.77 -5.93 11.08
N SER A 76 -9.73 -6.74 11.49
CA SER A 76 -10.60 -7.51 10.60
C SER A 76 -11.45 -6.61 9.70
N HIS A 77 -12.09 -5.58 10.25
CA HIS A 77 -12.87 -4.61 9.48
C HIS A 77 -12.03 -3.85 8.45
N MET A 78 -10.78 -3.48 8.79
CA MET A 78 -9.88 -2.83 7.84
C MET A 78 -9.49 -3.77 6.69
N SER A 79 -9.22 -5.04 6.99
CA SER A 79 -8.98 -6.07 5.97
C SER A 79 -10.19 -6.23 5.05
N PHE A 80 -11.38 -6.33 5.62
CA PHE A 80 -12.63 -6.47 4.88
C PHE A 80 -12.92 -5.25 3.98
N LEU A 81 -12.75 -4.03 4.51
CA LEU A 81 -12.94 -2.80 3.75
C LEU A 81 -11.96 -2.71 2.56
N ARG A 82 -10.72 -3.18 2.72
CA ARG A 82 -9.76 -3.27 1.60
C ARG A 82 -10.25 -4.20 0.50
N MET A 83 -10.79 -5.36 0.84
CA MET A 83 -11.36 -6.29 -0.15
C MET A 83 -12.47 -5.61 -0.94
N ALA A 84 -13.37 -4.87 -0.27
CA ALA A 84 -14.41 -4.09 -0.94
C ALA A 84 -13.84 -3.03 -1.91
N MET A 85 -12.80 -2.29 -1.49
CA MET A 85 -12.16 -1.27 -2.32
C MET A 85 -11.37 -1.82 -3.52
N ARG A 86 -11.14 -3.14 -3.58
CA ARG A 86 -10.42 -3.78 -4.68
C ARG A 86 -11.31 -4.14 -5.87
N PHE A 87 -12.63 -4.13 -5.72
CA PHE A 87 -13.57 -4.47 -6.80
C PHE A 87 -13.38 -3.69 -8.09
N GLU A 88 -13.00 -2.42 -7.99
CA GLU A 88 -12.84 -1.54 -9.14
C GLU A 88 -11.46 -1.65 -9.80
N LYS A 89 -10.47 -2.28 -9.14
CA LYS A 89 -9.07 -2.28 -9.58
C LYS A 89 -8.76 -3.17 -10.79
N PRO A 90 -9.37 -4.35 -10.97
CA PRO A 90 -9.09 -5.20 -12.14
C PRO A 90 -9.30 -4.49 -13.48
N TYR A 91 -10.35 -3.68 -13.59
CA TYR A 91 -10.73 -3.07 -14.87
C TYR A 91 -9.69 -2.10 -15.47
N PRO A 92 -9.19 -1.07 -14.75
CA PRO A 92 -8.13 -0.22 -15.29
C PRO A 92 -6.84 -0.99 -15.58
N MET A 93 -6.52 -2.04 -14.82
CA MET A 93 -5.33 -2.86 -15.03
C MET A 93 -5.43 -3.71 -16.30
N MET A 94 -6.56 -4.38 -16.53
CA MET A 94 -6.82 -5.09 -17.78
C MET A 94 -6.76 -4.16 -19.00
N ARG A 95 -7.29 -2.93 -18.89
CA ARG A 95 -7.11 -1.92 -19.93
C ARG A 95 -5.65 -1.50 -20.13
N GLY A 96 -4.86 -1.43 -19.06
CA GLY A 96 -3.42 -1.18 -19.12
C GLY A 96 -2.66 -2.28 -19.86
N ILE A 97 -2.96 -3.54 -19.56
CA ILE A 97 -2.43 -4.72 -20.25
C ILE A 97 -2.79 -4.67 -21.74
N ALA A 98 -4.07 -4.47 -22.07
CA ALA A 98 -4.54 -4.40 -23.46
C ALA A 98 -3.90 -3.24 -24.23
N ARG A 99 -3.76 -2.07 -23.60
CA ARG A 99 -3.06 -0.92 -24.20
C ARG A 99 -1.61 -1.22 -24.49
N ARG A 100 -0.86 -1.79 -23.52
CA ARG A 100 0.54 -2.19 -23.72
C ARG A 100 0.67 -3.22 -24.83
N HIS A 101 -0.29 -4.13 -24.95
CA HIS A 101 -0.34 -5.13 -26.01
C HIS A 101 -0.62 -4.51 -27.39
N ASN A 102 -1.50 -3.50 -27.47
CA ASN A 102 -1.83 -2.83 -28.74
C ASN A 102 -0.80 -1.79 -29.17
N SER A 103 0.00 -1.24 -28.24
CA SER A 103 1.09 -0.31 -28.54
C SER A 103 2.39 -1.01 -28.96
N ILE A 104 2.37 -2.33 -29.18
CA ILE A 104 3.54 -3.13 -29.56
C ILE A 104 3.90 -2.85 -31.02
N HIS A 105 4.68 -1.79 -31.24
CA HIS A 105 5.54 -1.69 -32.43
C HIS A 105 6.98 -2.13 -32.15
N ARG A 106 7.35 -2.33 -30.87
CA ARG A 106 8.61 -2.98 -30.46
C ARG A 106 8.33 -3.77 -29.18
N TYR A 107 8.51 -5.09 -29.22
CA TYR A 107 8.43 -5.95 -28.04
C TYR A 107 9.61 -5.62 -27.10
N GLU A 108 9.45 -4.63 -26.24
CA GLU A 108 10.38 -4.43 -25.14
C GLU A 108 10.09 -5.49 -24.05
N PRO A 109 11.07 -6.35 -23.68
CA PRO A 109 10.87 -7.41 -22.69
C PRO A 109 10.29 -6.91 -21.37
N LEU A 110 10.61 -5.67 -20.99
CA LEU A 110 10.11 -5.01 -19.79
C LEU A 110 8.58 -4.78 -19.83
N ALA A 111 8.03 -4.42 -21.00
CA ALA A 111 6.59 -4.21 -21.16
C ALA A 111 5.80 -5.52 -21.03
N ILE A 112 6.40 -6.63 -21.48
CA ILE A 112 5.84 -7.98 -21.31
C ILE A 112 5.86 -8.35 -19.82
N LEU A 113 7.01 -8.24 -19.15
CA LEU A 113 7.14 -8.55 -17.73
C LEU A 113 6.15 -7.75 -16.87
N ARG A 114 6.04 -6.45 -17.09
CA ARG A 114 5.05 -5.59 -16.41
C ARG A 114 3.60 -6.01 -16.69
N SER A 115 3.32 -6.50 -17.90
CA SER A 115 1.98 -7.01 -18.22
C SER A 115 1.68 -8.34 -17.52
N ILE A 116 2.68 -9.20 -17.33
CA ILE A 116 2.55 -10.43 -16.54
C ILE A 116 2.34 -10.08 -15.06
N GLY A 117 3.10 -9.12 -14.51
CA GLY A 117 2.90 -8.62 -13.15
C GLY A 117 1.47 -8.12 -12.93
N ASP A 118 1.01 -7.19 -13.77
CA ASP A 118 -0.36 -6.69 -13.74
C ASP A 118 -1.41 -7.81 -13.87
N ALA A 119 -1.14 -8.87 -14.65
CA ALA A 119 -2.04 -10.01 -14.76
C ALA A 119 -2.14 -10.80 -13.45
N PHE A 120 -1.03 -11.07 -12.77
CA PHE A 120 -1.05 -11.69 -11.44
C PHE A 120 -1.78 -10.83 -10.40
N LEU A 121 -1.60 -9.52 -10.46
CA LEU A 121 -2.30 -8.60 -9.56
C LEU A 121 -3.81 -8.50 -9.86
N VAL A 122 -4.21 -8.60 -11.13
CA VAL A 122 -5.62 -8.77 -11.51
C VAL A 122 -6.18 -10.07 -10.93
N LEU A 123 -5.46 -11.19 -11.07
CA LEU A 123 -5.90 -12.48 -10.53
C LEU A 123 -6.05 -12.43 -9.00
N TYR A 124 -5.09 -11.81 -8.30
CA TYR A 124 -5.18 -11.52 -6.87
C TYR A 124 -6.48 -10.78 -6.49
N PHE A 125 -6.81 -9.70 -7.19
CA PHE A 125 -8.05 -8.98 -6.91
C PHE A 125 -9.31 -9.78 -7.24
N LEU A 126 -9.27 -10.60 -8.29
CA LEU A 126 -10.39 -11.46 -8.64
C LEU A 126 -10.61 -12.58 -7.61
N THR A 127 -9.55 -13.12 -7.02
CA THR A 127 -9.66 -14.14 -5.95
C THR A 127 -10.12 -13.57 -4.61
N ASP A 128 -9.92 -12.27 -4.36
CA ASP A 128 -10.51 -11.58 -3.20
C ASP A 128 -12.05 -11.52 -3.25
N HIS A 129 -12.67 -11.43 -4.44
CA HIS A 129 -14.12 -11.22 -4.53
C HIS A 129 -14.94 -12.41 -3.97
N PRO A 130 -14.65 -13.68 -4.33
CA PRO A 130 -15.34 -14.81 -3.72
C PRO A 130 -15.17 -14.84 -2.19
N MET A 131 -13.97 -14.53 -1.68
CA MET A 131 -13.73 -14.44 -0.23
C MET A 131 -14.52 -13.32 0.44
N PHE A 132 -14.68 -12.18 -0.24
CA PHE A 132 -15.50 -11.08 0.24
C PHE A 132 -16.98 -11.47 0.37
N PHE A 133 -17.55 -12.08 -0.68
CA PHE A 133 -18.94 -12.55 -0.65
C PHE A 133 -19.15 -13.69 0.35
N HIS A 134 -18.13 -14.53 0.56
CA HIS A 134 -18.16 -15.54 1.60
C HIS A 134 -18.25 -14.93 3.00
N ARG A 135 -17.44 -13.91 3.30
CA ARG A 135 -17.47 -13.20 4.59
C ARG A 135 -18.77 -12.43 4.84
N LEU A 136 -19.47 -12.02 3.79
CA LEU A 136 -20.81 -11.41 3.89
C LEU A 136 -21.94 -12.44 4.13
N GLY A 137 -21.65 -13.74 4.01
CA GLY A 137 -22.67 -14.79 4.09
C GLY A 137 -23.49 -14.98 2.81
N TYR A 138 -23.10 -14.34 1.70
CA TYR A 138 -23.76 -14.54 0.40
C TYR A 138 -23.34 -15.84 -0.27
N LEU A 139 -22.12 -16.32 0.01
CA LEU A 139 -21.59 -17.59 -0.49
C LEU A 139 -21.11 -18.44 0.69
N THR A 140 -21.46 -19.72 0.70
CA THR A 140 -20.98 -20.66 1.73
C THR A 140 -19.97 -21.60 1.11
N TYR A 141 -18.72 -21.51 1.57
CA TYR A 141 -17.65 -22.43 1.18
C TYR A 141 -17.30 -23.38 2.33
N SER A 142 -16.72 -24.53 1.99
CA SER A 142 -16.07 -25.36 2.99
C SER A 142 -14.83 -24.64 3.53
N ALA A 143 -14.49 -24.85 4.80
CA ALA A 143 -13.30 -24.24 5.42
C ALA A 143 -12.04 -24.50 4.58
N LYS A 144 -11.87 -25.76 4.13
CA LYS A 144 -10.76 -26.16 3.25
C LYS A 144 -10.70 -25.33 1.96
N PHE A 145 -11.84 -25.11 1.28
CA PHE A 145 -11.85 -24.32 0.05
C PHE A 145 -11.50 -22.85 0.31
N ALA A 146 -11.98 -22.28 1.42
CA ALA A 146 -11.63 -20.92 1.80
C ALA A 146 -10.12 -20.78 2.09
N ASP A 147 -9.53 -21.76 2.76
CA ASP A 147 -8.09 -21.82 3.05
C ASP A 147 -7.27 -21.99 1.75
N ASP A 148 -7.68 -22.90 0.86
CA ASP A 148 -7.04 -23.11 -0.44
C ASP A 148 -7.12 -21.84 -1.31
N LEU A 149 -8.25 -21.13 -1.26
CA LEU A 149 -8.44 -19.89 -2.00
C LEU A 149 -7.57 -18.75 -1.44
N ASP A 150 -7.45 -18.63 -0.11
CA ASP A 150 -6.55 -17.65 0.53
C ASP A 150 -5.08 -17.96 0.19
N LEU A 151 -4.69 -19.23 0.15
CA LEU A 151 -3.36 -19.65 -0.29
C LEU A 151 -3.09 -19.21 -1.74
N VAL A 152 -4.00 -19.51 -2.67
CA VAL A 152 -3.88 -19.11 -4.09
C VAL A 152 -3.81 -17.59 -4.23
N ASN A 153 -4.62 -16.86 -3.47
CA ASN A 153 -4.60 -15.40 -3.43
C ASN A 153 -3.22 -14.87 -3.02
N ASN A 154 -2.66 -15.38 -1.92
CA ASN A 154 -1.35 -14.97 -1.43
C ASN A 154 -0.22 -15.36 -2.39
N LEU A 155 -0.34 -16.48 -3.13
CA LEU A 155 0.61 -16.86 -4.18
C LEU A 155 0.57 -15.90 -5.38
N PHE A 156 -0.60 -15.44 -5.80
CA PHE A 156 -0.70 -14.41 -6.86
C PHE A 156 -0.09 -13.08 -6.40
N TRP A 157 -0.29 -12.69 -5.14
CA TRP A 157 0.37 -11.51 -4.59
C TRP A 157 1.89 -11.67 -4.56
N LEU A 158 2.41 -12.83 -4.16
CA LEU A 158 3.83 -13.15 -4.20
C LEU A 158 4.41 -13.04 -5.61
N ALA A 159 3.77 -13.69 -6.58
CA ALA A 159 4.21 -13.69 -7.97
C ALA A 159 4.28 -12.27 -8.54
N ASN A 160 3.24 -11.45 -8.30
CA ASN A 160 3.26 -10.05 -8.68
C ASN A 160 4.42 -9.28 -8.01
N CYS A 161 4.61 -9.46 -6.71
CA CYS A 161 5.67 -8.78 -5.96
C CYS A 161 7.07 -9.10 -6.50
N VAL A 162 7.35 -10.37 -6.80
CA VAL A 162 8.62 -10.81 -7.36
C VAL A 162 8.84 -10.22 -8.76
N ILE A 163 7.81 -10.21 -9.61
CA ILE A 163 7.91 -9.66 -10.97
C ILE A 163 8.17 -8.15 -10.93
N GLU A 164 7.45 -7.40 -10.09
CA GLU A 164 7.66 -5.96 -9.95
C GLU A 164 9.07 -5.64 -9.42
N MET A 165 9.60 -6.43 -8.49
CA MET A 165 11.01 -6.28 -8.06
C MET A 165 11.99 -6.50 -9.21
N ILE A 166 11.76 -7.49 -10.07
CA ILE A 166 12.61 -7.74 -11.25
C ILE A 166 12.51 -6.55 -12.21
N VAL A 167 11.29 -6.08 -12.50
CA VAL A 167 11.03 -4.93 -13.38
C VAL A 167 11.72 -3.66 -12.84
N ASP A 168 11.57 -3.35 -11.55
CA ASP A 168 12.20 -2.20 -10.91
C ASP A 168 13.73 -2.31 -10.94
N SER A 169 14.27 -3.51 -10.70
CA SER A 169 15.72 -3.76 -10.75
C SER A 169 16.29 -3.52 -12.15
N LEU A 170 15.62 -4.04 -13.18
CA LEU A 170 16.02 -3.81 -14.57
C LEU A 170 15.94 -2.33 -14.94
N GLU A 171 14.89 -1.63 -14.54
CA GLU A 171 14.76 -0.19 -14.78
C GLU A 171 15.84 0.63 -14.10
N ILE A 172 16.21 0.30 -12.86
CA ILE A 172 17.31 0.96 -12.13
C ILE A 172 18.65 0.77 -12.86
N VAL A 173 18.92 -0.45 -13.36
CA VAL A 173 20.14 -0.75 -14.11
C VAL A 173 20.18 -0.03 -15.46
N PHE A 174 19.06 -0.01 -16.19
CA PHE A 174 19.01 0.56 -17.55
C PHE A 174 18.87 2.08 -17.61
N MET A 175 18.20 2.73 -16.66
CA MET A 175 17.96 4.18 -16.76
C MET A 175 19.17 5.06 -16.43
N GLN A 176 20.29 4.48 -15.93
CA GLN A 176 21.55 5.17 -15.60
C GLN A 176 21.44 6.39 -14.66
N GLN A 177 20.22 6.74 -14.22
CA GLN A 177 19.90 7.81 -13.29
C GLN A 177 19.14 7.24 -12.11
N TRP A 178 19.64 7.53 -10.91
CA TRP A 178 19.04 7.13 -9.63
C TRP A 178 17.73 7.89 -9.41
N GLN A 179 16.64 7.38 -9.99
CA GLN A 179 15.32 7.89 -9.69
C GLN A 179 14.89 7.39 -8.31
N THR A 180 14.98 8.27 -7.31
CA THR A 180 14.58 7.99 -5.92
C THR A 180 13.21 7.32 -5.80
N ARG A 181 12.29 7.63 -6.72
CA ARG A 181 10.96 6.99 -6.80
C ARG A 181 11.03 5.48 -7.03
N LYS A 182 11.86 5.02 -7.98
CA LYS A 182 11.99 3.60 -8.33
C LYS A 182 12.65 2.77 -7.23
N ILE A 183 13.61 3.38 -6.54
CA ILE A 183 14.23 2.76 -5.35
C ILE A 183 13.18 2.60 -4.25
N MET A 184 12.34 3.59 -4.03
CA MET A 184 11.27 3.48 -3.05
C MET A 184 10.22 2.43 -3.43
N ASP A 185 9.90 2.27 -4.73
CA ASP A 185 9.02 1.19 -5.20
C ASP A 185 9.64 -0.19 -4.92
N PHE A 186 10.91 -0.36 -5.27
CA PHE A 186 11.66 -1.58 -4.97
C PHE A 186 11.68 -1.88 -3.46
N LEU A 187 11.98 -0.89 -2.62
CA LEU A 187 12.00 -1.06 -1.16
C LEU A 187 10.63 -1.39 -0.58
N VAL A 188 9.55 -0.83 -1.13
CA VAL A 188 8.18 -1.16 -0.75
C VAL A 188 7.85 -2.61 -1.12
N ASN A 189 8.22 -3.06 -2.33
CA ASN A 189 8.02 -4.44 -2.76
C ASN A 189 8.82 -5.44 -1.89
N VAL A 190 10.08 -5.12 -1.58
CA VAL A 190 10.89 -5.92 -0.64
C VAL A 190 10.24 -5.98 0.75
N SER A 191 9.71 -4.86 1.23
CA SER A 191 9.02 -4.79 2.52
C SER A 191 7.69 -5.55 2.54
N ASP A 192 7.10 -5.86 1.37
CA ASP A 192 5.90 -6.67 1.29
C ASP A 192 6.19 -8.17 1.45
N LEU A 193 7.42 -8.64 1.19
CA LEU A 193 7.77 -10.07 1.26
C LEU A 193 7.55 -10.70 2.65
N PRO A 194 8.01 -10.11 3.78
CA PRO A 194 7.74 -10.67 5.11
C PRO A 194 6.25 -10.82 5.42
N ILE A 195 5.42 -9.94 4.86
CA ILE A 195 3.97 -9.97 5.04
C ILE A 195 3.37 -11.15 4.27
N ILE A 196 3.79 -11.32 3.02
CA ILE A 196 3.33 -12.41 2.16
C ILE A 196 3.75 -13.75 2.75
N PHE A 197 5.00 -13.88 3.20
CA PHE A 197 5.48 -15.10 3.84
C PHE A 197 4.77 -15.42 5.16
N PHE A 198 4.44 -14.41 5.96
CA PHE A 198 3.59 -14.59 7.14
C PHE A 198 2.21 -15.18 6.77
N PHE A 199 1.54 -14.65 5.74
CA PHE A 199 0.24 -15.18 5.30
C PHE A 199 0.33 -16.55 4.61
N LEU A 200 1.49 -16.90 4.05
CA LEU A 200 1.78 -18.25 3.55
C LEU A 200 2.20 -19.24 4.64
N ASN A 201 2.10 -18.86 5.93
CA ASN A 201 2.46 -19.68 7.08
C ASN A 201 3.94 -20.12 7.14
N PHE A 202 4.87 -19.30 6.64
CA PHE A 202 6.30 -19.54 6.86
C PHE A 202 6.65 -19.25 8.32
N SER A 203 7.19 -20.24 9.03
CA SER A 203 7.46 -20.20 10.48
C SER A 203 8.38 -19.06 10.92
N ASP A 204 9.25 -18.59 10.04
CA ASP A 204 10.31 -17.64 10.37
C ASP A 204 9.81 -16.19 10.42
N PHE A 205 8.63 -15.92 9.87
CA PHE A 205 8.06 -14.58 9.80
C PHE A 205 6.97 -14.41 10.86
N GLY A 206 7.34 -13.82 12.01
CA GLY A 206 6.38 -13.50 13.07
C GLY A 206 5.44 -12.32 12.73
N PRO A 207 4.29 -12.21 13.40
CA PRO A 207 3.30 -11.15 13.17
C PRO A 207 3.86 -9.74 13.42
N VAL A 208 4.80 -9.59 14.37
CA VAL A 208 5.45 -8.30 14.66
C VAL A 208 6.27 -7.82 13.47
N LEU A 209 7.10 -8.68 12.88
CA LEU A 209 7.93 -8.35 11.72
C LEU A 209 7.05 -8.03 10.50
N ALA A 210 6.06 -8.89 10.22
CA ALA A 210 5.11 -8.67 9.13
C ALA A 210 4.35 -7.34 9.30
N GLY A 211 3.85 -7.06 10.50
CA GLY A 211 3.15 -5.82 10.80
C GLY A 211 4.05 -4.58 10.68
N LEU A 212 5.30 -4.65 11.12
CA LEU A 212 6.28 -3.57 10.98
C LEU A 212 6.57 -3.26 9.51
N CYS A 213 6.93 -4.28 8.73
CA CYS A 213 7.23 -4.14 7.30
C CYS A 213 6.02 -3.62 6.52
N GLY A 214 4.81 -4.11 6.84
CA GLY A 214 3.58 -3.64 6.26
C GLY A 214 3.21 -2.20 6.61
N THR A 215 3.48 -1.78 7.84
CA THR A 215 3.31 -0.39 8.28
C THR A 215 4.25 0.52 7.50
N PHE A 216 5.53 0.17 7.41
CA PHE A 216 6.54 0.91 6.66
C PHE A 216 6.21 1.04 5.17
N ALA A 217 5.84 -0.09 4.54
CA ALA A 217 5.44 -0.12 3.13
C ALA A 217 4.24 0.80 2.86
N SER A 218 3.25 0.80 3.77
CA SER A 218 2.05 1.64 3.63
C SER A 218 2.36 3.13 3.82
N LEU A 219 3.18 3.49 4.82
CA LEU A 219 3.64 4.88 5.04
C LEU A 219 4.43 5.41 3.83
N SER A 220 5.31 4.59 3.27
CA SER A 220 6.14 4.94 2.12
C SER A 220 5.31 5.20 0.85
N VAL A 221 4.16 4.54 0.70
CA VAL A 221 3.22 4.85 -0.38
C VAL A 221 2.42 6.12 -0.08
N LEU A 222 1.91 6.27 1.16
CA LEU A 222 1.12 7.44 1.56
C LEU A 222 1.92 8.75 1.46
N TRP A 223 3.21 8.72 1.78
CA TRP A 223 4.11 9.86 1.64
C TRP A 223 4.21 10.39 0.19
N ARG A 224 3.93 9.53 -0.80
CA ARG A 224 4.05 9.85 -2.23
C ARG A 224 2.76 10.38 -2.86
N ILE A 225 1.62 10.19 -2.20
CA ILE A 225 0.30 10.68 -2.65
C ILE A 225 0.16 12.15 -2.28
#